data_AF-A0A455UGQ3-F1
#
_entry.id   AF-A0A455UGQ3-F1
#
_cell.length_a   1.000
_cell.length_b   1.000
_cell.length_c   1.000
_cell.angle_alpha   90.00
_cell.angle_beta   90.00
_cell.angle_gamma   90.00
#
_symmetry.space_group_name_H-M   'P 1'
#
loop_
_entity.id
_entity.type
_entity.pdbx_description
1 polymer ?
#
loop_
_entity_poly.entity_id
_entity_poly.type
_entity_poly.pdbx_seq_one_letter_code
_entity_poly.pdbx_strand_id
1 'polypeptide(L)'
;MIHNAPFDVGFIDHELGMLNQQRKAPVLGPVRDHCAVLDTLTMARAMHPGQRNSLDALCKRYDIDNGHRVLHGALLDSEILAEVYLAMTGANSADLGCGLCG
;
A
#
# COMPACT_ATOMS: atom_id res chain seq x y z
N MET A 1 -0.16 0.56 4.38
CA MET A 1 -0.49 -0.42 3.33
C MET A 1 0.44 -0.19 2.16
N ILE A 2 1.11 -1.22 1.66
CA ILE A 2 2.12 -1.10 0.60
C ILE A 2 1.94 -2.30 -0.34
N HIS A 3 2.02 -2.09 -1.65
CA HIS A 3 1.98 -3.18 -2.61
C HIS A 3 3.39 -3.73 -2.81
N ASN A 4 3.64 -4.99 -2.42
CA ASN A 4 4.98 -5.55 -2.30
C ASN A 4 5.80 -4.89 -1.18
N ALA A 5 5.21 -4.82 0.01
CA ALA A 5 5.78 -4.13 1.17
C ALA A 5 7.26 -4.41 1.50
N PRO A 6 7.82 -5.62 1.31
CA PRO A 6 9.24 -5.86 1.58
C PRO A 6 10.19 -4.95 0.79
N PHE A 7 9.78 -4.47 -0.38
CA PHE A 7 10.58 -3.54 -1.19
C PHE A 7 10.69 -2.18 -0.48
N ASP A 8 9.57 -1.47 -0.31
CA ASP A 8 9.56 -0.12 0.26
C ASP A 8 10.03 -0.10 1.72
N VAL A 9 9.62 -1.09 2.54
CA VAL A 9 10.08 -1.18 3.94
C VAL A 9 11.59 -1.40 3.99
N GLY A 10 12.14 -2.23 3.11
CA GLY A 10 13.58 -2.43 3.02
C GLY A 10 14.34 -1.14 2.68
N PHE A 11 13.82 -0.34 1.76
CA PHE A 11 14.39 0.97 1.43
C PHE A 11 14.31 1.95 2.62
N ILE A 12 13.16 2.04 3.29
CA ILE A 12 13.00 2.95 4.43
C ILE A 12 13.91 2.53 5.59
N ASP A 13 13.94 1.24 5.95
CA ASP A 13 14.81 0.72 7.01
C ASP A 13 16.30 0.99 6.71
N HIS A 14 16.70 0.87 5.44
CA HIS A 14 18.06 1.19 5.00
C HIS A 14 18.40 2.68 5.20
N GLU A 15 17.53 3.57 4.74
CA GLU A 15 17.72 5.03 4.89
C GLU A 15 17.71 5.46 6.36
N LEU A 16 16.84 4.87 7.19
CA LEU A 16 16.85 5.07 8.64
C LEU A 16 18.18 4.63 9.25
N GLY A 17 18.74 3.50 8.80
CA GLY A 17 20.07 3.04 9.18
C GLY A 17 21.17 4.02 8.83
N MET A 18 21.14 4.60 7.62
CA MET A 18 22.08 5.64 7.19
C MET A 18 21.94 6.91 8.04
N LEU A 19 20.72 7.34 8.32
CA LEU A 19 20.46 8.50 9.19
C LEU A 19 20.94 8.28 10.62
N ASN A 20 20.77 7.08 11.17
CA ASN A 20 21.26 6.71 12.50
C ASN A 20 22.79 6.83 12.63
N GLN A 21 23.54 6.61 11.54
CA GLN A 21 25.00 6.81 11.54
C GLN A 21 25.41 8.29 11.55
N GLN A 22 24.56 9.17 11.02
CA GLN A 22 24.86 10.59 10.87
C GLN A 22 24.34 11.43 12.03
N ARG A 23 23.23 11.03 12.65
CA ARG A 23 22.56 11.81 13.70
C ARG A 23 23.11 11.49 15.09
N LYS A 24 23.26 12.53 15.92
CA LYS A 24 23.53 12.40 17.37
C LYS A 24 22.21 12.41 18.16
N ALA A 25 21.32 11.49 17.83
CA ALA A 25 19.98 11.36 18.42
C ALA A 25 19.73 9.89 18.77
N PRO A 26 18.67 9.58 19.56
CA PRO A 26 18.25 8.19 19.76
C PRO A 26 18.04 7.44 18.44
N VAL A 27 18.36 6.15 18.46
CA VAL A 27 18.26 5.26 17.30
C VAL A 27 16.81 5.18 16.84
N LEU A 28 16.58 5.45 15.55
CA LEU A 28 15.32 5.13 14.89
C LEU A 28 15.28 3.63 14.61
N GLY A 29 14.27 2.94 15.14
CA GLY A 29 14.05 1.52 14.87
C GLY A 29 13.52 1.28 13.45
N PRO A 30 13.39 0.00 13.05
CA PRO A 30 12.73 -0.34 11.79
C PRO A 30 11.30 0.17 11.73
N VAL A 31 10.76 0.34 10.51
CA VAL A 31 9.40 0.85 10.26
C VAL A 31 8.33 0.10 11.05
N ARG A 32 8.50 -1.22 11.21
CA ARG A 32 7.55 -2.08 11.94
C ARG A 32 7.40 -1.75 13.42
N ASP A 33 8.39 -1.08 14.02
CA ASP A 33 8.31 -0.64 15.42
C ASP A 33 7.42 0.61 15.57
N HIS A 34 7.17 1.31 14.46
CA HIS A 34 6.41 2.56 14.44
C HIS A 34 5.00 2.40 13.89
N CYS A 35 4.76 1.44 12.99
CA CYS A 35 3.45 1.22 12.41
C CYS A 35 3.23 -0.23 11.93
N ALA A 36 1.96 -0.60 11.80
CA ALA A 36 1.57 -1.86 11.17
C ALA A 36 1.83 -1.81 9.66
N VAL A 37 2.48 -2.86 9.14
CA VAL A 37 2.77 -3.01 7.71
C VAL A 37 1.85 -4.08 7.11
N LEU A 38 0.95 -3.63 6.23
CA LEU A 38 0.10 -4.51 5.42
C LEU A 38 0.62 -4.60 3.98
N ASP A 39 0.96 -5.81 3.54
CA ASP A 39 1.32 -6.10 2.15
C ASP A 39 0.09 -6.47 1.32
N THR A 40 -0.32 -5.56 0.43
CA THR A 40 -1.51 -5.77 -0.41
C THR A 40 -1.27 -6.76 -1.53
N LEU A 41 -0.01 -7.05 -1.91
CA LEU A 41 0.29 -8.07 -2.92
C LEU A 41 0.00 -9.47 -2.38
N THR A 42 0.40 -9.73 -1.14
CA THR A 42 0.07 -10.98 -0.45
C THR A 42 -1.44 -11.15 -0.33
N MET A 43 -2.17 -10.09 0.02
CA MET A 43 -3.63 -10.10 0.07
C MET A 43 -4.25 -10.41 -1.31
N ALA A 44 -3.79 -9.72 -2.36
CA ALA A 44 -4.25 -9.95 -3.74
C ALA A 44 -3.98 -11.38 -4.22
N ARG A 45 -2.81 -11.96 -3.88
CA ARG A 45 -2.46 -13.36 -4.21
C ARG A 45 -3.36 -14.38 -3.53
N ALA A 46 -3.79 -14.10 -2.30
CA ALA A 46 -4.74 -14.97 -1.59
C ALA A 46 -6.14 -14.92 -2.22
N MET A 47 -6.58 -13.73 -2.64
CA MET A 47 -7.90 -13.53 -3.28
C MET A 47 -7.96 -14.04 -4.72
N HIS A 48 -6.88 -13.84 -5.50
CA HIS A 48 -6.82 -14.20 -6.92
C HIS A 48 -5.63 -15.14 -7.18
N PRO A 49 -5.70 -16.39 -6.68
CA PRO A 49 -4.60 -17.34 -6.79
C PRO A 49 -4.32 -17.69 -8.26
N GLY A 50 -3.04 -17.74 -8.61
CA GLY A 50 -2.59 -18.07 -9.98
C GLY A 50 -2.79 -16.96 -11.02
N GLN A 51 -3.31 -15.80 -10.62
CA GLN A 51 -3.56 -14.68 -11.53
C GLN A 51 -2.49 -13.58 -11.39
N ARG A 52 -2.47 -12.67 -12.36
CA ARG A 52 -1.64 -11.45 -12.27
C ARG A 52 -2.22 -10.54 -11.18
N ASN A 53 -1.39 -10.20 -10.21
CA ASN A 53 -1.74 -9.38 -9.05
C ASN A 53 -0.88 -8.09 -8.99
N SER A 54 -0.42 -7.61 -10.15
CA SER A 54 0.19 -6.27 -10.23
C SER A 54 -0.89 -5.19 -10.07
N LEU A 55 -0.49 -3.98 -9.67
CA LEU A 55 -1.42 -2.84 -9.53
C LEU A 55 -2.26 -2.64 -10.80
N ASP A 56 -1.65 -2.64 -11.99
CA ASP A 56 -2.37 -2.51 -13.27
C ASP A 56 -3.36 -3.66 -13.54
N ALA A 57 -3.04 -4.89 -13.10
CA ALA A 57 -3.94 -6.02 -13.26
C ALA A 57 -5.13 -5.93 -12.31
N LEU A 58 -4.91 -5.38 -11.12
CA LEU A 58 -5.96 -5.13 -10.14
C LEU A 58 -6.84 -3.96 -10.57
N CYS A 59 -6.29 -2.88 -11.11
CA CYS A 59 -7.07 -1.78 -11.70
C CYS A 59 -8.05 -2.29 -12.76
N LYS A 60 -7.55 -3.08 -13.71
CA LYS A 60 -8.39 -3.70 -14.75
C LYS A 60 -9.45 -4.65 -14.21
N ARG A 61 -9.18 -5.33 -13.10
CA ARG A 61 -10.12 -6.27 -12.48
C ARG A 61 -11.28 -5.56 -11.80
N TYR A 62 -10.98 -4.45 -11.14
CA TYR A 62 -11.93 -3.70 -10.32
C TYR A 62 -12.52 -2.48 -11.04
N ASP A 63 -12.29 -2.36 -12.35
CA ASP A 63 -12.74 -1.25 -13.19
C ASP A 63 -12.31 0.14 -12.64
N ILE A 64 -11.07 0.19 -12.12
CA ILE A 64 -10.46 1.42 -11.59
C ILE A 64 -9.68 2.08 -12.73
N ASP A 65 -9.97 3.36 -12.98
CA ASP A 65 -9.28 4.13 -14.00
C ASP A 65 -7.84 4.41 -13.58
N ASN A 66 -6.90 3.94 -14.41
CA ASN A 66 -5.48 4.24 -14.29
C ASN A 66 -4.93 4.96 -15.53
N GLY A 67 -5.79 5.47 -16.41
CA GLY A 67 -5.44 6.11 -17.69
C GLY A 67 -4.60 7.39 -17.54
N HIS A 68 -4.64 8.02 -16.37
CA HIS A 68 -3.80 9.17 -16.03
C HIS A 68 -2.39 8.78 -15.55
N ARG A 69 -2.08 7.47 -15.38
CA ARG A 69 -0.70 6.97 -15.14
C ARG A 69 0.13 7.04 -16.42
N VAL A 70 0.56 8.24 -16.80
CA VAL A 70 1.58 8.40 -17.86
C VAL A 70 2.99 8.15 -17.30
N LEU A 71 3.22 8.49 -16.02
CA LEU A 71 4.42 8.14 -15.25
C LEU A 71 4.02 7.41 -13.97
N HIS A 72 4.86 6.47 -13.55
CA HIS A 72 4.76 5.76 -12.27
C HIS A 72 5.19 6.70 -11.14
N GLY A 73 4.29 7.59 -10.73
CA GLY A 73 4.51 8.49 -9.61
C GLY A 73 4.07 7.86 -8.30
N ALA A 74 4.91 7.89 -7.27
CA ALA A 74 4.60 7.31 -5.95
C ALA A 74 3.28 7.82 -5.35
N LEU A 75 2.94 9.10 -5.59
CA LEU A 75 1.67 9.69 -5.16
C LEU A 75 0.48 9.03 -5.85
N LEU A 76 0.48 9.00 -7.19
CA LEU A 76 -0.59 8.41 -7.98
C LEU A 76 -0.73 6.90 -7.71
N ASP A 77 0.39 6.20 -7.52
CA ASP A 77 0.39 4.78 -7.19
C ASP A 77 -0.22 4.52 -5.80
N SER A 78 -0.03 5.45 -4.86
CA SER A 78 -0.64 5.38 -3.53
C SER A 78 -2.15 5.61 -3.58
N GLU A 79 -2.62 6.56 -4.41
CA GLU A 79 -4.05 6.82 -4.62
C GLU A 79 -4.75 5.61 -5.23
N ILE A 80 -4.20 5.08 -6.33
CA ILE A 80 -4.72 3.88 -7.00
C ILE A 80 -4.70 2.67 -6.06
N LEU A 81 -3.65 2.53 -5.26
CA LEU A 81 -3.57 1.44 -4.28
C LEU A 81 -4.66 1.54 -3.20
N ALA A 82 -5.05 2.75 -2.80
CA ALA A 82 -6.14 2.96 -1.87
C ALA A 82 -7.47 2.48 -2.46
N GLU A 83 -7.77 2.85 -3.71
CA GLU A 83 -8.98 2.40 -4.41
C GLU A 83 -9.01 0.88 -4.60
N VAL A 84 -7.90 0.29 -5.04
CA VAL A 84 -7.74 -1.16 -5.19
C VAL A 84 -7.95 -1.88 -3.86
N TYR A 85 -7.46 -1.33 -2.75
CA TYR A 85 -7.65 -1.90 -1.42
C TYR A 85 -9.11 -1.86 -0.94
N LEU A 86 -9.80 -0.74 -1.16
CA LEU A 86 -11.23 -0.63 -0.85
C LEU A 86 -12.04 -1.66 -1.66
N ALA A 87 -11.76 -1.78 -2.96
CA ALA A 87 -12.39 -2.77 -3.83
C ALA A 87 -12.10 -4.21 -3.39
N MET A 88 -10.88 -4.51 -2.93
CA MET A 88 -10.51 -5.83 -2.41
C MET A 88 -11.20 -6.17 -1.08
N THR A 89 -11.41 -5.19 -0.21
CA THR A 89 -11.98 -5.42 1.13
C THR A 89 -13.49 -5.36 1.17
N GLY A 90 -14.15 -5.00 0.06
CA GLY A 90 -15.60 -4.83 0.00
C GLY A 90 -16.09 -3.63 0.82
N ALA A 91 -15.17 -2.77 1.29
CA ALA A 91 -15.49 -1.51 1.91
C ALA A 91 -15.94 -0.55 0.80
N ASN A 92 -17.26 -0.51 0.56
CA ASN A 92 -17.84 0.58 -0.21
C ASN A 92 -17.44 1.89 0.48
N SER A 93 -17.07 2.91 -0.29
CA SER A 93 -16.78 4.26 0.20
C SER A 93 -17.92 4.87 1.06
N ALA A 94 -19.09 4.24 1.10
CA ALA A 94 -20.22 4.55 1.96
C ALA A 94 -20.05 4.12 3.44
N ASP A 95 -19.18 3.15 3.74
CA ASP A 95 -19.10 2.55 5.08
C ASP A 95 -18.15 3.29 6.04
N LEU A 96 -17.40 4.29 5.55
CA LEU A 96 -16.68 5.23 6.40
C LEU A 96 -17.55 6.41 6.89
N GLY A 97 -18.83 6.48 6.50
CA GLY A 97 -19.73 7.59 6.81
C GLY A 97 -21.04 7.23 7.52
N CYS A 98 -21.39 5.95 7.67
CA CYS A 98 -22.71 5.55 8.21
C CYS A 98 -22.60 4.79 9.54
N GLY A 99 -22.13 5.49 10.57
CA GLY A 99 -22.16 5.01 11.96
C GLY A 99 -23.30 5.59 12.81
N LEU A 100 -24.43 5.99 12.21
CA LEU A 100 -25.54 6.65 12.94
C LEU A 100 -26.97 6.22 12.55
N CYS A 101 -27.16 5.02 11.99
CA CYS A 101 -28.51 4.44 11.90
C CYS A 101 -28.50 2.98 12.37
N GLY A 102 -28.61 2.82 13.69
CA GLY A 102 -28.93 1.58 14.39
C GLY A 102 -29.64 1.94 15.68
#